data_AF-A0A565C962-F1
#
_entry.id   AF-A0A565C962-F1
#
_cell.length_a   1.000
_cell.length_b   1.000
_cell.length_c   1.000
_cell.angle_alpha   90.00
_cell.angle_beta   90.00
_cell.angle_gamma   90.00
#
_symmetry.space_group_name_H-M   'P 1'
#
loop_
_entity.id
_entity.type
_entity.pdbx_description
1 polymer ?
#
loop_
_entity_poly.entity_id
_entity_poly.type
_entity_poly.pdbx_seq_one_letter_code
_entity_poly.pdbx_strand_id
1 'polypeptide(L)'
;MSEFEKGHVDSERVFNVPYWFYTPQGQENNPNFLKHVSSLCNQTDHLVVGCKSGVRSLYATKDLVSFGFKNVRNMNGGYIAWIENRFPVKVELKYDEL
;
A
#
# COMPACT_ATOMS: atom_id res chain seq x y z
N MET A 1 16.37 -1.86 -1.00
CA MET A 1 15.34 -1.16 -1.78
C MET A 1 13.99 -1.81 -1.52
N SER A 2 13.02 -1.03 -1.06
CA SER A 2 11.67 -1.46 -0.76
C SER A 2 10.89 -1.85 -2.03
N GLU A 3 9.77 -2.55 -1.87
CA GLU A 3 8.86 -2.87 -2.99
C GLU A 3 8.32 -1.61 -3.68
N PHE A 4 8.02 -0.57 -2.90
CA PHE A 4 7.43 0.67 -3.39
C PHE A 4 8.41 1.50 -4.24
N GLU A 5 9.68 1.54 -3.84
CA GLU A 5 10.77 2.21 -4.59
C GLU A 5 11.00 1.55 -5.96
N LYS A 6 10.83 0.23 -6.04
CA LYS A 6 10.92 -0.53 -7.31
C LYS A 6 9.79 -0.19 -8.29
N GLY A 7 8.69 0.38 -7.80
CA GLY A 7 7.55 0.77 -8.61
C GLY A 7 6.25 0.79 -7.81
N HIS A 8 5.39 1.74 -8.14
CA HIS A 8 4.06 1.88 -7.58
C HIS A 8 3.10 2.49 -8.60
N VAL A 9 1.80 2.51 -8.28
CA VAL A 9 0.76 3.13 -9.12
C VAL A 9 1.11 4.62 -9.34
N ASP A 10 1.02 5.08 -10.59
CA ASP A 10 1.18 6.50 -10.89
C ASP A 10 -0.11 7.26 -10.56
N SER A 11 -0.05 8.10 -9.53
CA SER A 11 -1.15 8.95 -9.07
C SER A 11 -0.60 10.10 -8.22
N GLU A 12 -1.35 11.20 -8.14
CA GLU A 12 -0.94 12.41 -7.43
C GLU A 12 -0.84 12.21 -5.90
N ARG A 13 -1.67 11.33 -5.33
CA ARG A 13 -1.71 11.07 -3.88
C ARG A 13 -1.51 9.59 -3.58
N VAL A 14 -0.24 9.20 -3.48
CA VAL A 14 0.16 7.83 -3.14
C VAL A 14 1.01 7.86 -1.87
N PHE A 15 0.68 7.01 -0.91
CA PHE A 15 1.39 6.89 0.36
C PHE A 15 1.86 5.45 0.56
N ASN A 16 3.10 5.29 1.02
CA ASN A 16 3.63 3.98 1.41
C ASN A 16 3.54 3.81 2.93
N VAL A 17 2.57 3.03 3.40
CA VAL A 17 2.41 2.69 4.82
C VAL A 17 2.51 1.17 4.98
N PRO A 18 3.62 0.64 5.53
CA PRO A 18 3.78 -0.80 5.75
C PRO A 18 2.70 -1.34 6.70
N TYR A 19 2.02 -2.41 6.32
CA TYR A 19 1.05 -3.10 7.18
C TYR A 19 1.73 -4.08 8.15
N TRP A 20 2.80 -4.73 7.70
CA TRP A 20 3.69 -5.54 8.52
C TRP A 20 5.12 -5.45 8.00
N PHE A 21 6.05 -5.90 8.82
CA PHE A 21 7.47 -5.98 8.54
C PHE A 21 7.91 -7.44 8.47
N TYR A 22 8.99 -7.69 7.73
CA TYR A 22 9.72 -8.96 7.81
C TYR A 22 10.98 -8.70 8.63
N THR A 23 11.09 -9.36 9.78
CA THR A 23 12.23 -9.36 10.67
C THR A 23 12.93 -10.71 10.63
N PRO A 24 14.16 -10.85 11.17
CA PRO A 24 14.80 -12.15 11.31
C PRO A 24 13.96 -13.18 12.10
N GLN A 25 13.04 -12.70 12.95
CA GLN A 25 12.14 -13.51 13.77
C GLN A 25 10.84 -13.90 13.04
N GLY A 26 10.59 -13.32 11.85
CA GLY A 26 9.45 -13.63 11.01
C GLY A 26 8.64 -12.40 10.63
N GLN A 27 7.34 -12.59 10.39
CA GLN A 27 6.45 -11.49 10.05
C GLN A 27 5.93 -10.83 11.33
N GLU A 28 6.09 -9.50 11.43
CA GLU A 28 5.62 -8.71 12.56
C GLU A 28 4.64 -7.63 12.09
N ASN A 29 3.44 -7.59 12.66
CA ASN A 29 2.45 -6.57 12.33
C ASN A 29 2.96 -5.17 12.71
N ASN A 30 2.63 -4.15 11.92
CA ASN A 30 2.97 -2.77 12.27
C ASN A 30 1.94 -2.22 13.27
N PRO A 31 2.29 -2.03 14.56
CA PRO A 31 1.34 -1.54 15.57
C PRO A 31 0.91 -0.09 15.31
N ASN A 32 1.66 0.66 14.51
CA ASN A 32 1.39 2.06 14.18
C ASN A 32 0.64 2.24 12.85
N PHE A 33 0.22 1.16 12.18
CA PHE A 33 -0.41 1.23 10.86
C PHE A 33 -1.61 2.19 10.85
N LEU A 34 -2.60 1.97 11.72
CA LEU A 34 -3.82 2.79 11.77
C LEU A 34 -3.54 4.25 12.14
N LYS A 35 -2.59 4.48 13.07
CA LYS A 35 -2.17 5.81 13.48
C LYS A 35 -1.56 6.58 12.30
N HIS A 36 -0.71 5.93 11.51
CA HIS A 36 -0.05 6.56 10.39
C HIS A 36 -1.01 6.83 9.23
N VAL A 37 -1.94 5.91 8.93
CA VAL A 37 -2.99 6.18 7.93
C VAL A 37 -3.86 7.36 8.36
N SER A 38 -4.22 7.43 9.65
CA SER A 38 -5.06 8.53 10.18
C SER A 38 -4.36 9.89 10.20
N SER A 39 -3.02 9.93 10.18
CA SER A 39 -2.29 11.21 10.02
C SER A 39 -2.21 11.68 8.56
N LEU A 40 -2.51 10.80 7.59
CA LEU A 40 -2.40 11.08 6.15
C LEU A 40 -3.78 11.27 5.48
N CYS A 41 -4.80 10.58 6.00
CA CYS A 41 -6.12 10.48 5.40
C CYS A 41 -7.22 10.65 6.45
N ASN A 42 -8.36 11.22 6.03
CA ASN A 42 -9.56 11.30 6.85
C ASN A 42 -10.40 10.02 6.71
N GLN A 43 -11.19 9.69 7.73
CA GLN A 43 -12.08 8.52 7.72
C GLN A 43 -13.16 8.54 6.62
N THR A 44 -13.46 9.70 6.07
CA THR A 44 -14.44 9.87 4.97
C THR A 44 -13.80 9.81 3.58
N ASP A 45 -12.46 9.86 3.48
CA ASP A 45 -11.75 9.83 2.20
C ASP A 45 -11.99 8.50 1.48
N HIS A 46 -12.00 8.56 0.14
CA HIS A 46 -12.03 7.38 -0.71
C HIS A 46 -10.62 6.80 -0.85
N LEU A 47 -10.39 5.64 -0.24
CA LEU A 47 -9.08 4.99 -0.21
C LEU A 47 -9.08 3.73 -1.07
N VAL A 48 -8.08 3.63 -1.93
CA VAL A 48 -7.70 2.36 -2.58
C VAL A 48 -6.43 1.87 -1.90
N VAL A 49 -6.49 0.65 -1.34
CA VAL A 49 -5.37 0.04 -0.62
C VAL A 49 -4.80 -1.07 -1.48
N GLY A 50 -3.49 -1.01 -1.75
CA GLY A 50 -2.79 -1.97 -2.59
C GLY A 50 -1.53 -2.53 -1.92
N CYS A 51 -1.16 -3.74 -2.32
CA CYS A 51 0.15 -4.34 -2.05
C CYS A 51 0.58 -5.15 -3.29
N LYS A 52 1.72 -5.85 -3.26
CA LYS A 52 2.18 -6.72 -4.36
C LYS A 52 1.08 -7.56 -5.04
N SER A 53 0.37 -8.38 -4.28
CA SER A 53 -0.57 -9.39 -4.78
C SER A 53 -2.03 -9.18 -4.37
N GLY A 54 -2.31 -8.15 -3.56
CA GLY A 54 -3.64 -7.85 -3.04
C GLY A 54 -4.00 -8.52 -1.71
N VAL A 55 -3.24 -9.51 -1.23
CA VAL A 55 -3.56 -10.24 0.02
C VAL A 55 -3.29 -9.39 1.26
N ARG A 56 -2.13 -8.72 1.36
CA ARG A 56 -1.83 -7.82 2.49
C ARG A 56 -2.82 -6.67 2.60
N SER A 57 -3.15 -6.07 1.46
CA SER A 57 -4.07 -4.95 1.39
C SER A 57 -5.50 -5.35 1.70
N LEU A 58 -5.89 -6.62 1.50
CA LEU A 58 -7.17 -7.14 1.98
C LEU A 58 -7.27 -7.09 3.51
N TYR A 59 -6.24 -7.53 4.24
CA TYR A 59 -6.21 -7.45 5.70
C TYR A 59 -6.19 -5.99 6.18
N ALA A 60 -5.31 -5.16 5.61
CA ALA A 60 -5.26 -3.73 5.91
C ALA A 60 -6.62 -3.02 5.67
N THR A 61 -7.31 -3.37 4.58
CA THR A 61 -8.65 -2.83 4.28
C THR A 61 -9.66 -3.20 5.37
N LYS A 62 -9.66 -4.45 5.84
CA LYS A 62 -10.56 -4.90 6.92
C LYS A 62 -10.30 -4.15 8.23
N ASP A 63 -9.04 -3.90 8.56
CA ASP A 63 -8.67 -3.17 9.78
C ASP A 63 -9.07 -1.70 9.67
N LEU A 64 -8.86 -1.05 8.52
CA LEU A 64 -9.28 0.34 8.29
C LEU A 64 -10.80 0.50 8.39
N VAL A 65 -11.56 -0.44 7.81
CA VAL A 65 -13.03 -0.44 7.92
C VAL A 65 -13.46 -0.63 9.37
N SER A 66 -12.84 -1.59 10.08
CA SER A 66 -13.11 -1.83 11.51
C SER A 66 -12.78 -0.62 12.38
N PHE A 67 -11.72 0.12 12.03
CA PHE A 67 -11.32 1.36 12.69
C PHE A 67 -12.25 2.55 12.36
N GLY A 68 -13.08 2.43 11.33
CA GLY A 68 -14.15 3.38 11.01
C GLY A 68 -13.94 4.20 9.74
N PHE A 69 -12.95 3.88 8.90
CA PHE A 69 -12.87 4.44 7.55
C PHE A 69 -14.06 3.93 6.71
N LYS A 70 -14.73 4.86 6.00
CA LYS A 70 -16.03 4.57 5.36
C LYS A 70 -15.89 4.05 3.94
N ASN A 71 -14.90 4.54 3.21
CA ASN A 71 -14.79 4.34 1.76
C ASN A 71 -13.48 3.67 1.37
N VAL A 72 -13.22 2.45 1.88
CA VAL A 72 -11.97 1.72 1.64
C VAL A 72 -12.20 0.55 0.68
N ARG A 73 -11.36 0.45 -0.36
CA ARG A 73 -11.40 -0.65 -1.35
C ARG A 73 -10.03 -1.31 -1.46
N ASN A 74 -10.01 -2.64 -1.45
CA ASN A 74 -8.81 -3.40 -1.76
C ASN A 74 -8.59 -3.44 -3.28
N MET A 75 -7.37 -3.17 -3.73
CA MET A 75 -6.96 -3.37 -5.13
C MET A 75 -6.73 -4.86 -5.40
N ASN A 76 -7.73 -5.51 -6.02
CA ASN A 76 -7.67 -6.94 -6.32
C ASN A 76 -6.47 -7.29 -7.22
N GLY A 77 -5.75 -8.38 -6.89
CA GLY A 77 -4.53 -8.77 -7.59
C GLY A 77 -3.31 -7.87 -7.33
N GLY A 78 -3.49 -6.74 -6.63
CA GLY A 78 -2.42 -5.85 -6.22
C GLY A 78 -1.65 -5.22 -7.38
N TYR A 79 -0.42 -4.82 -7.10
CA TYR A 79 0.48 -4.20 -8.08
C TYR A 79 0.77 -5.13 -9.26
N ILE A 80 0.84 -6.44 -9.05
CA ILE A 80 1.06 -7.42 -10.13
C ILE A 80 -0.05 -7.33 -11.18
N ALA A 81 -1.32 -7.38 -10.76
CA ALA A 81 -2.43 -7.25 -11.70
C ALA A 81 -2.46 -5.86 -12.36
N TRP A 82 -2.07 -4.81 -11.63
CA TRP A 82 -1.98 -3.45 -12.18
C TRP A 82 -1.02 -3.38 -13.38
N ILE A 83 0.19 -3.95 -13.24
CA ILE A 83 1.18 -3.96 -14.33
C ILE A 83 0.82 -4.94 -15.45
N GLU A 84 0.18 -6.07 -15.15
CA GLU A 84 -0.32 -7.01 -16.16
C GLU A 84 -1.36 -6.35 -17.08
N ASN A 85 -2.19 -5.47 -16.51
CA ASN A 85 -3.15 -4.65 -17.26
C ASN A 85 -2.52 -3.41 -17.93
N ARG A 86 -1.19 -3.24 -17.83
CA ARG A 86 -0.42 -2.13 -18.44
C ARG A 86 -0.89 -0.74 -17.99
N PHE A 87 -1.37 -0.64 -16.75
CA PHE A 87 -1.72 0.66 -16.19
C PHE A 87 -0.47 1.47 -15.81
N PRO A 88 -0.56 2.81 -15.75
CA PRO A 88 0.57 3.68 -15.45
C PRO A 88 1.24 3.36 -14.10
N VAL A 89 2.58 3.36 -14.10
CA VAL A 89 3.39 3.16 -12.91
C VAL A 89 4.45 4.24 -12.80
N LYS A 90 4.74 4.64 -11.56
CA LYS A 90 5.86 5.49 -11.22
C LYS A 90 6.98 4.60 -10.69
N VAL A 91 8.16 4.74 -11.28
CA VAL A 91 9.38 4.07 -10.84
C VAL A 91 10.32 5.15 -10.31
N GLU A 92 10.85 4.97 -9.11
CA GLU A 92 11.92 5.84 -8.63
C GLU A 92 13.23 5.35 -9.23
N LEU A 93 13.57 5.84 -10.42
CA LEU A 93 14.89 5.63 -11.00
C LEU A 93 15.92 6.37 -10.13
N LYS A 94 16.80 5.63 -9.45
CA LYS A 94 18.09 6.18 -9.03
C LYS A 94 19.03 6.09 -10.23
N TYR A 95 19.49 7.24 -10.72
CA TYR A 95 20.40 7.38 -11.85
C TYR A 95 21.85 6.91 -11.56
N ASP A 96 22.12 6.34 -10.37
CA ASP A 96 23.47 6.04 -9.90
C ASP A 96 24.01 4.65 -10.33
N GLU A 97 23.36 3.95 -11.26
CA GLU A 97 23.82 2.65 -11.80
C GLU A 97 23.94 2.63 -13.34
N LEU A 98 24.40 3.74 -13.94
CA LEU A 98 24.91 3.80 -15.32
C LEU A 98 26.41 4.12 -15.34
#